data_AF-A0A924PLW6-F1
#
_entry.id   AF-A0A924PLW6-F1
#
_cell.length_a   1.000
_cell.length_b   1.000
_cell.length_c   1.000
_cell.angle_alpha   90.00
_cell.angle_beta   90.00
_cell.angle_gamma   90.00
#
_symmetry.space_group_name_H-M   'P 1'
#
loop_
_entity.id
_entity.type
_entity.pdbx_description
1 polymer ?
#
loop_
_entity_poly.entity_id
_entity_poly.type
_entity_poly.pdbx_seq_one_letter_code
_entity_poly.pdbx_strand_id
1 'polypeptide(L)'
;MASKPLEIYRGVGTKGGVSGFPLAFSTLQLVLYRNRFPAGFGEKSRQYWSSQFDQAVAAVRKAEADVPASQVVDYSTEVALAFVVSQRDLRVELASKGFYDKQGTPQLYWSRHDLMVALAAAPVPLSRGIPGAVRH
;
A
#
# COMPACT_ATOMS: atom_id res chain seq x y z
N MET A 1 8.80 10.80 -8.71
CA MET A 1 7.80 11.84 -8.39
C MET A 1 6.46 11.22 -8.00
N ALA A 2 6.31 10.75 -6.76
CA ALA A 2 5.03 10.69 -6.01
C ALA A 2 5.18 11.40 -4.65
N SER A 3 6.40 11.84 -4.31
CA SER A 3 6.63 12.84 -3.28
C SER A 3 6.06 14.21 -3.67
N LYS A 4 6.09 14.58 -4.96
CA LYS A 4 5.65 15.92 -5.42
C LYS A 4 4.13 16.12 -5.49
N PRO A 5 3.32 15.21 -6.07
CA PRO A 5 1.87 15.45 -6.22
C PRO A 5 1.09 15.48 -4.89
N LEU A 6 1.57 14.77 -3.87
CA LEU A 6 0.96 14.69 -2.54
C LEU A 6 1.82 15.37 -1.44
N GLU A 7 2.87 16.08 -1.83
CA GLU A 7 3.83 16.72 -0.91
C GLU A 7 4.38 15.80 0.21
N ILE A 8 4.52 14.48 -0.03
CA ILE A 8 4.93 13.50 0.99
C ILE A 8 6.25 13.91 1.67
N TYR A 9 7.17 14.53 0.94
CA TYR A 9 8.44 15.04 1.49
C TYR A 9 8.26 16.07 2.60
N ARG A 10 7.16 16.85 2.58
CA ARG A 10 6.83 17.79 3.66
C ARG A 10 6.32 17.08 4.91
N GLY A 11 5.58 15.97 4.75
CA GLY A 11 5.08 15.16 5.85
C GLY A 11 6.16 14.32 6.54
N VAL A 12 7.19 13.90 5.79
CA VAL A 12 8.30 13.10 6.30
C VAL A 12 9.28 13.95 7.13
N GLY A 13 9.47 15.23 6.79
CA GLY A 13 10.37 16.13 7.53
C GLY A 13 11.83 15.63 7.59
N THR A 14 12.58 16.06 8.60
CA THR A 14 13.99 15.67 8.80
C THR A 14 14.18 14.42 9.67
N LYS A 15 13.12 13.92 10.29
CA LYS A 15 13.15 12.79 11.23
C LYS A 15 12.30 11.59 10.79
N GLY A 16 11.48 11.74 9.77
CA GLY A 16 10.67 10.65 9.22
C GLY A 16 11.38 9.93 8.08
N GLY A 17 10.76 8.83 7.63
CA GLY A 17 11.13 8.13 6.42
C GLY A 17 9.92 7.53 5.70
N VAL A 18 10.16 7.02 4.50
CA VAL A 18 9.20 6.24 3.72
C VAL A 18 9.38 4.78 4.08
N SER A 19 8.30 4.14 4.55
CA SER A 19 8.32 2.72 4.89
C SER A 19 8.55 1.86 3.65
N GLY A 20 9.54 0.97 3.69
CA GLY A 20 9.75 -0.06 2.67
C GLY A 20 8.70 -1.18 2.71
N PHE A 21 7.89 -1.22 3.77
CA PHE A 21 6.80 -2.17 3.97
C PHE A 21 5.43 -1.46 3.97
N PRO A 22 4.37 -2.00 3.31
CA PRO A 22 3.06 -1.34 3.26
C PRO A 22 2.32 -1.44 4.61
N LEU A 23 2.40 -0.38 5.41
CA LEU A 23 1.77 -0.33 6.74
C LEU A 23 0.26 -0.07 6.69
N ALA A 24 -0.24 0.61 5.66
CA ALA A 24 -1.65 0.93 5.52
C ALA A 24 -2.05 1.04 4.05
N PHE A 25 -3.33 0.76 3.77
CA PHE A 25 -3.94 0.99 2.47
C PHE A 25 -4.96 2.13 2.59
N SER A 26 -4.72 3.22 1.89
CA SER A 26 -5.70 4.30 1.76
C SER A 26 -6.65 3.99 0.61
N THR A 27 -7.95 4.14 0.85
CA THR A 27 -8.97 4.05 -0.20
C THR A 27 -9.65 5.39 -0.34
N LEU A 28 -9.89 5.82 -1.58
CA LEU A 28 -10.65 7.03 -1.90
C LEU A 28 -12.01 6.60 -2.45
N GLN A 29 -13.08 7.11 -1.85
CA GLN A 29 -14.43 6.89 -2.35
C GLN A 29 -14.97 8.16 -3.01
N LEU A 30 -15.22 8.09 -4.31
CA LEU A 30 -15.84 9.17 -5.08
C LEU A 30 -17.35 8.95 -5.12
N VAL A 31 -18.11 9.91 -4.60
CA VAL A 31 -19.57 9.90 -4.60
C VAL A 31 -20.08 10.92 -5.63
N LEU A 32 -20.94 10.46 -6.53
CA LEU A 32 -21.46 11.26 -7.63
C LEU A 32 -22.98 11.42 -7.52
N TYR A 33 -23.47 12.65 -7.68
CA TYR A 33 -24.90 12.93 -7.79
C TYR A 33 -25.41 12.55 -9.18
N ARG A 34 -26.10 11.41 -9.29
CA ARG A 34 -26.51 10.82 -10.58
C ARG A 34 -27.27 11.77 -11.50
N ASN A 35 -28.09 12.68 -10.95
CA ASN A 35 -28.86 13.67 -11.70
C ASN A 35 -28.03 14.86 -12.24
N ARG A 36 -26.75 14.97 -11.86
CA ARG A 36 -25.82 15.99 -12.37
C ARG A 36 -24.96 15.47 -13.52
N PHE A 37 -25.10 14.21 -13.92
CA PHE A 37 -24.30 13.59 -14.97
C PHE A 37 -25.19 12.95 -16.05
N PRO A 38 -24.72 12.88 -17.31
CA PRO A 38 -25.42 12.18 -18.36
C PRO A 38 -25.66 10.69 -18.05
N ALA A 39 -26.70 10.11 -18.64
CA ALA A 39 -26.96 8.68 -18.55
C ALA A 39 -25.73 7.86 -19.00
N GLY A 40 -25.39 6.83 -18.21
CA GLY A 40 -24.22 5.98 -18.48
C GLY A 40 -22.85 6.56 -18.09
N PHE A 41 -22.78 7.78 -17.53
CA PHE A 41 -21.51 8.38 -17.11
C PHE A 41 -20.73 7.50 -16.13
N GLY A 42 -21.39 6.93 -15.12
CA GLY A 42 -20.72 6.12 -14.09
C GLY A 42 -20.00 4.90 -14.67
N GLU A 43 -20.63 4.20 -15.61
CA GLU A 43 -20.03 3.02 -16.26
C GLU A 43 -18.83 3.43 -17.13
N LYS A 44 -19.02 4.43 -17.99
CA LYS A 44 -17.95 4.96 -18.85
C LYS A 44 -16.76 5.47 -18.03
N SER A 45 -17.03 6.12 -16.91
CA SER A 45 -16.00 6.60 -15.98
C SER A 45 -15.20 5.43 -15.39
N ARG A 46 -15.86 4.37 -14.90
CA ARG A 46 -15.16 3.18 -14.39
C ARG A 46 -14.31 2.50 -15.45
N GLN A 47 -14.84 2.33 -16.66
CA GLN A 47 -14.11 1.74 -17.78
C GLN A 47 -12.88 2.57 -18.16
N TYR A 48 -13.06 3.89 -18.24
CA TYR A 48 -11.96 4.83 -18.45
C TYR A 48 -10.89 4.66 -17.37
N TRP A 49 -11.23 4.79 -16.09
CA TRP A 49 -10.25 4.67 -15.00
C TRP A 49 -9.58 3.29 -14.95
N SER A 50 -10.31 2.21 -15.25
CA SER A 50 -9.74 0.86 -15.36
C SER A 50 -8.69 0.78 -16.48
N SER A 51 -8.92 1.44 -17.61
CA SER A 51 -7.93 1.47 -18.71
C SER A 51 -6.66 2.24 -18.35
N GLN A 52 -6.69 3.08 -17.32
CA GLN A 52 -5.54 3.86 -16.86
C GLN A 52 -4.71 3.13 -15.78
N PHE A 53 -5.12 1.92 -15.37
CA PHE A 53 -4.50 1.20 -14.27
C PHE A 53 -2.98 1.01 -14.46
N ASP A 54 -2.55 0.49 -15.61
CA ASP A 54 -1.13 0.23 -15.87
C ASP A 54 -0.30 1.51 -15.88
N GLN A 55 -0.85 2.60 -16.44
CA GLN A 55 -0.19 3.90 -16.42
C GLN A 55 -0.06 4.45 -15.00
N ALA A 56 -1.10 4.30 -14.17
CA ALA A 56 -1.06 4.69 -12.77
C ALA A 56 0.00 3.89 -11.99
N VAL A 57 0.07 2.57 -12.19
CA VAL A 57 1.10 1.71 -11.60
C VAL A 57 2.50 2.13 -12.04
N ALA A 58 2.70 2.43 -13.33
CA ALA A 58 3.99 2.90 -13.84
C ALA A 58 4.42 4.23 -13.20
N ALA A 59 3.48 5.16 -13.00
CA ALA A 59 3.73 6.42 -12.32
C ALA A 59 4.13 6.22 -10.85
N VAL A 60 3.46 5.31 -10.13
CA VAL A 60 3.79 4.93 -8.74
C VAL A 60 5.18 4.29 -8.67
N ARG A 61 5.53 3.35 -9.54
CA ARG A 61 6.86 2.73 -9.54
C ARG A 61 7.99 3.72 -9.81
N LYS A 62 7.80 4.60 -10.81
CA LYS A 62 8.75 5.69 -11.08
C LYS A 62 8.90 6.60 -9.87
N ALA A 63 7.83 6.77 -9.12
CA ALA A 63 7.84 7.58 -7.94
C ALA A 63 8.58 6.99 -6.75
N GLU A 64 8.37 5.70 -6.49
CA GLU A 64 9.08 4.94 -5.48
C GLU A 64 10.58 4.92 -5.78
N ALA A 65 10.97 4.76 -7.05
CA ALA A 65 12.37 4.78 -7.47
C ALA A 65 13.09 6.13 -7.23
N ASP A 66 12.34 7.23 -7.16
CA ASP A 66 12.90 8.57 -6.88
C ASP A 66 13.08 8.84 -5.38
N VAL A 67 12.68 7.92 -4.49
CA VAL A 67 12.85 8.07 -3.05
C VAL A 67 14.34 7.85 -2.69
N PRO A 68 15.02 8.81 -2.04
CA PRO A 68 16.38 8.63 -1.59
C PRO A 68 16.51 7.44 -0.62
N ALA A 69 17.52 6.59 -0.83
CA ALA A 69 17.75 5.41 0.02
C ALA A 69 17.88 5.76 1.52
N SER A 70 18.45 6.92 1.84
CA SER A 70 18.58 7.41 3.22
C SER A 70 17.24 7.75 3.89
N GLN A 71 16.16 7.83 3.12
CA GLN A 71 14.81 8.07 3.62
C GLN A 71 13.97 6.79 3.68
N VAL A 72 14.45 5.67 3.15
CA VAL A 72 13.73 4.40 3.22
C VAL A 72 13.95 3.77 4.59
N VAL A 73 12.86 3.35 5.24
CA VAL A 73 12.90 2.61 6.50
C VAL A 73 12.58 1.15 6.21
N ASP A 74 13.58 0.30 6.41
CA ASP A 74 13.44 -1.15 6.28
C ASP A 74 13.12 -1.81 7.62
N TYR A 75 12.43 -2.95 7.55
CA TYR A 75 12.01 -3.74 8.70
C TYR A 75 12.60 -5.15 8.57
N SER A 76 12.98 -5.76 9.69
CA SER A 76 13.37 -7.16 9.68
C SER A 76 12.17 -8.04 9.34
N THR A 77 12.43 -9.24 8.81
CA THR A 77 11.39 -10.22 8.48
C THR A 77 10.52 -10.54 9.68
N GLU A 78 11.11 -10.64 10.88
CA GLU A 78 10.40 -10.93 12.12
C GLU A 78 9.41 -9.80 12.49
N VAL A 79 9.83 -8.54 12.32
CA VAL A 79 8.97 -7.38 12.58
C VAL A 79 7.83 -7.29 11.58
N ALA A 80 8.11 -7.52 10.29
CA ALA A 80 7.09 -7.53 9.24
C ALA A 80 6.05 -8.65 9.47
N LEU A 81 6.50 -9.87 9.83
CA LEU A 81 5.61 -10.97 10.15
C LEU A 81 4.74 -10.69 11.38
N ALA A 82 5.34 -10.16 12.45
CA ALA A 82 4.60 -9.77 13.66
C ALA A 82 3.52 -8.71 13.35
N PHE A 83 3.82 -7.76 12.45
CA PHE A 83 2.83 -6.80 11.97
C PHE A 83 1.69 -7.47 11.19
N VAL A 84 1.99 -8.39 10.27
CA VAL A 84 0.95 -9.10 9.50
C VAL A 84 0.02 -9.92 10.43
N VAL A 85 0.59 -10.58 11.44
CA VAL A 85 -0.19 -11.32 12.44
C VAL A 85 -1.05 -10.38 13.29
N SER A 86 -0.52 -9.26 13.77
CA SER A 86 -1.32 -8.31 14.56
C SER A 86 -2.48 -7.74 13.75
N GLN A 87 -2.28 -7.45 12.47
CA GLN A 87 -3.35 -7.01 11.57
C GLN A 87 -4.43 -8.07 11.37
N ARG A 88 -4.06 -9.36 11.35
CA ARG A 88 -5.03 -10.47 11.30
C ARG A 88 -5.86 -10.52 12.58
N ASP A 89 -5.20 -10.50 13.73
CA ASP A 89 -5.88 -10.65 15.01
C ASP A 89 -6.83 -9.46 15.28
N LEU A 90 -6.43 -8.25 14.90
CA LEU A 90 -7.30 -7.06 14.90
C LEU A 90 -8.56 -7.26 14.06
N ARG A 91 -8.45 -7.87 12.86
CA ARG A 91 -9.63 -8.15 12.02
C ARG A 91 -10.57 -9.17 12.66
N VAL A 92 -10.02 -10.20 13.29
CA VAL A 92 -10.80 -11.22 14.02
C VAL A 92 -11.56 -10.59 15.19
N GLU A 93 -10.89 -9.74 15.96
CA GLU A 93 -11.51 -9.02 17.08
C GLU A 93 -12.62 -8.07 16.61
N LEU A 94 -12.37 -7.28 15.56
CA LEU A 94 -13.39 -6.38 15.02
C LEU A 94 -14.60 -7.14 14.46
N ALA A 95 -14.38 -8.32 13.85
CA ALA A 95 -15.45 -9.17 13.37
C ALA A 95 -16.28 -9.76 14.52
N SER A 96 -15.64 -10.19 15.62
CA SER A 96 -16.35 -10.71 16.79
C SER A 96 -17.22 -9.65 17.48
N LYS A 97 -16.80 -8.38 17.41
CA LYS A 97 -17.56 -7.21 17.89
C LYS A 97 -18.64 -6.72 16.92
N GLY A 98 -18.78 -7.34 15.75
CA GLY A 98 -19.82 -7.00 14.77
C GLY A 98 -19.52 -5.78 13.89
N PHE A 99 -18.27 -5.27 13.88
CA PHE A 99 -17.87 -4.19 12.97
C PHE A 99 -17.73 -4.64 11.51
N TYR A 100 -17.69 -5.94 11.26
CA TYR A 100 -17.71 -6.51 9.92
C TYR A 100 -18.93 -7.41 9.73
N ASP A 101 -19.52 -7.32 8.54
CA ASP A 101 -20.52 -8.30 8.10
C ASP A 101 -19.86 -9.68 7.96
N LYS A 102 -20.50 -10.69 8.55
CA LYS A 102 -20.06 -12.09 8.51
C LYS A 102 -19.95 -12.62 7.08
N GLN A 103 -20.68 -12.05 6.12
CA GLN A 103 -20.58 -12.44 4.71
C GLN A 103 -19.32 -11.88 4.01
N GLY A 104 -18.90 -10.64 4.34
CA GLY A 104 -17.76 -9.97 3.70
C GLY A 104 -16.41 -10.26 4.35
N THR A 105 -16.41 -10.61 5.64
CA THR A 105 -15.18 -10.87 6.42
C THR A 105 -14.31 -11.98 5.84
N PRO A 106 -14.85 -13.14 5.40
CA PRO A 106 -14.03 -14.22 4.84
C PRO A 106 -13.30 -13.80 3.55
N GLN A 107 -13.94 -13.07 2.64
CA GLN A 107 -13.29 -12.68 1.38
C GLN A 107 -12.14 -11.67 1.60
N LEU A 108 -12.35 -10.70 2.49
CA LEU A 108 -11.31 -9.75 2.93
C LEU A 108 -10.16 -10.46 3.65
N TYR A 109 -10.46 -11.50 4.45
CA TYR A 109 -9.48 -12.31 5.15
C TYR A 109 -8.53 -13.02 4.17
N TRP A 110 -9.07 -13.73 3.18
CA TRP A 110 -8.27 -14.49 2.20
C TRP A 110 -7.47 -13.56 1.27
N SER A 111 -8.13 -12.57 0.66
CA SER A 111 -7.48 -11.68 -0.31
C SER A 111 -6.31 -10.90 0.31
N ARG A 112 -6.44 -10.40 1.55
CA ARG A 112 -5.36 -9.63 2.20
C ARG A 112 -4.26 -10.50 2.79
N HIS A 113 -4.58 -11.71 3.26
CA HIS A 113 -3.56 -12.62 3.78
C HIS A 113 -2.60 -13.02 2.67
N ASP A 114 -3.12 -13.48 1.53
CA ASP A 114 -2.30 -13.90 0.39
C ASP A 114 -1.47 -12.74 -0.17
N LEU A 115 -2.05 -11.53 -0.25
CA LEU A 115 -1.33 -10.34 -0.72
C LEU A 115 -0.20 -9.94 0.24
N MET A 116 -0.45 -9.97 1.56
CA MET A 116 0.54 -9.62 2.58
C MET A 116 1.66 -10.67 2.70
N VAL A 117 1.33 -11.95 2.58
CA VAL A 117 2.32 -13.04 2.55
C VAL A 117 3.14 -12.95 1.25
N ALA A 118 2.52 -12.67 0.11
CA ALA A 118 3.23 -12.46 -1.15
C ALA A 118 4.12 -11.20 -1.11
N LEU A 119 3.69 -10.12 -0.45
CA LEU A 119 4.49 -8.90 -0.25
C LEU A 119 5.64 -9.11 0.75
N ALA A 120 5.44 -9.91 1.80
CA ALA A 120 6.48 -10.27 2.75
C ALA A 120 7.49 -11.28 2.17
N ALA A 121 7.06 -12.11 1.21
CA ALA A 121 7.88 -13.09 0.51
C ALA A 121 8.49 -12.52 -0.80
N ALA A 122 8.03 -11.37 -1.28
CA ALA A 122 8.64 -10.69 -2.40
C ALA A 122 10.06 -10.27 -2.00
N PRO A 123 11.10 -10.61 -2.77
CA PRO A 123 12.44 -10.15 -2.46
C PRO A 123 12.40 -8.62 -2.49
N VAL A 124 12.68 -7.99 -1.35
CA VAL A 124 13.20 -6.62 -1.33
C VAL A 124 14.36 -6.66 -2.32
N PRO A 125 14.38 -5.80 -3.36
CA PRO A 125 15.52 -5.80 -4.26
C PRO A 125 16.73 -5.38 -3.43
N LEU A 126 17.52 -6.38 -3.02
CA LEU A 126 18.88 -6.21 -2.53
C LEU A 126 19.73 -5.75 -3.72
N SER A 127 19.45 -4.54 -4.23
CA SER A 127 20.33 -3.93 -5.19
C SER A 127 21.48 -3.30 -4.42
N ARG A 128 22.60 -4.04 -4.48
CA ARG A 128 23.99 -3.60 -4.33
C ARG A 128 24.58 -3.73 -2.93
N GLY A 129 25.49 -4.71 -2.84
CA GLY A 129 26.40 -4.89 -1.72
C GLY A 129 27.13 -3.60 -1.38
N ILE A 130 27.23 -3.36 -0.08
CA ILE A 130 28.06 -2.31 0.50
C ILE A 130 29.52 -2.75 0.32
N PRO A 131 30.37 -2.04 -0.46
CA PRO A 131 31.80 -2.24 -0.38
C PRO A 131 32.27 -1.59 0.93
N GLY A 132 32.71 -2.41 1.90
CA GLY A 132 33.39 -1.88 3.08
C GLY A 132 33.05 -2.50 4.44
N ALA A 133 32.56 -3.74 4.54
CA ALA A 133 32.49 -4.43 5.83
C ALA A 133 33.91 -4.89 6.25
N VAL A 134 34.59 -4.05 7.03
CA VAL A 134 35.82 -4.38 7.75
C VAL A 134 35.50 -5.49 8.75
N ARG A 135 36.27 -6.58 8.69
CA ARG A 135 36.31 -7.64 9.71
C ARG A 135 36.87 -7.06 11.00
N HIS A 136 36.17 -7.28 12.10
CA HIS A 136 36.77 -7.48 13.42
C HIS A 136 36.00 -8.59 14.14
#